data_AF-A0A812MZS9-F1
#
_entry.id   AF-A0A812MZS9-F1
#
_cell.length_a   1.000
_cell.length_b   1.000
_cell.length_c   1.000
_cell.angle_alpha   90.00
_cell.angle_beta   90.00
_cell.angle_gamma   90.00
#
_symmetry.space_group_name_H-M   'P 1'
#
loop_
_entity.id
_entity.type
_entity.pdbx_description
1 polymer ?
#
loop_
_entity_poly.entity_id
_entity_poly.type
_entity_poly.pdbx_seq_one_letter_code
_entity_poly.pdbx_strand_id
1 'polypeptide(L)'
;MAHVAGSFLLQLALQVEHLLPQDNATVLCSPGDEARAEYWAFGHGHWTMKEGCAVAHRKKDFAYWSSTWAAGLTALKGSPSYKDPAIHTADGVYIFDAEFCTVNGFLDLPNKAQLLQNYSAIMEMEERACNSEPLQSLSASAHTSALREAVAMFNAEGEKDAAIRGAPFLETGVLERVNAEHCTKRRYSCMIHFCLNNFCKLSDGRVGQGCQCRKDFRLMPVPTSGRV
;
A
#
# COMPACT_ATOMS: atom_id res chain seq x y z
N MET A 1 30.63 -5.77 17.18
CA MET A 1 30.06 -4.72 16.30
C MET A 1 28.66 -5.16 15.90
N ALA A 2 27.64 -4.63 16.58
CA ALA A 2 26.25 -4.98 16.34
C ALA A 2 25.67 -4.05 15.26
N HIS A 3 25.20 -4.62 14.15
CA HIS A 3 24.55 -3.86 13.08
C HIS A 3 23.19 -3.33 13.54
N VAL A 4 23.13 -2.04 13.79
CA VAL A 4 21.88 -1.27 13.92
C VAL A 4 21.33 -1.03 12.52
N ALA A 5 20.59 -2.00 11.98
CA ALA A 5 19.89 -1.90 10.69
C ALA A 5 18.35 -1.94 10.88
N GLY A 6 17.86 -1.33 11.97
CA GLY A 6 16.49 -1.49 12.45
C GLY A 6 15.47 -0.43 12.02
N SER A 7 15.88 0.77 11.59
CA SER A 7 14.95 1.92 11.58
C SER A 7 14.82 2.68 10.25
N PHE A 8 15.45 2.22 9.17
CA PHE A 8 15.58 3.03 7.95
C PHE A 8 14.34 3.09 7.04
N LEU A 9 13.34 2.23 7.25
CA LEU A 9 12.10 2.24 6.47
C LEU A 9 11.05 3.23 7.01
N LEU A 10 11.18 3.66 8.27
CA LEU A 10 10.20 4.55 8.91
C LEU A 10 10.44 6.04 8.62
N GLN A 11 11.68 6.43 8.33
CA GLN A 11 12.01 7.82 8.03
C GLN A 11 11.57 8.26 6.63
N LEU A 12 11.46 7.35 5.66
CA LEU A 12 11.07 7.72 4.30
C LEU A 12 9.57 8.05 4.18
N ALA A 13 8.69 7.37 4.92
CA ALA A 13 7.27 7.73 4.97
C ALA A 13 7.02 9.06 5.70
N LEU A 14 7.84 9.37 6.72
CA LEU A 14 7.75 10.64 7.47
C LEU A 14 8.39 11.82 6.72
N GLN A 15 9.40 11.60 5.87
CA GLN A 15 10.03 12.66 5.07
C GLN A 15 9.15 13.17 3.91
N VAL A 16 8.15 12.40 3.49
CA VAL A 16 7.18 12.81 2.46
C VAL A 16 6.08 13.72 3.03
N GLU A 17 5.93 13.81 4.36
CA GLU A 17 4.81 14.51 5.01
C GLU A 17 4.78 16.03 4.81
N HIS A 18 5.84 16.66 4.30
CA HIS A 18 5.92 18.12 4.14
C HIS A 18 5.64 18.63 2.73
N LEU A 19 5.39 17.77 1.74
CA LEU A 19 5.40 18.17 0.33
C LEU A 19 4.05 18.18 -0.38
N LEU A 20 2.95 17.75 0.27
CA LEU A 20 1.62 17.75 -0.37
C LEU A 20 0.62 18.64 0.40
N PRO A 21 -0.10 19.55 -0.28
CA PRO A 21 -1.15 20.37 0.35
C PRO A 21 -2.29 19.48 0.86
N GLN A 22 -2.69 19.71 2.12
CA GLN A 22 -3.66 18.91 2.89
C GLN A 22 -5.14 19.22 2.58
N ASP A 23 -5.52 19.44 1.32
CA ASP A 23 -6.95 19.45 0.96
C ASP A 23 -7.44 17.99 0.81
N ASN A 24 -7.44 17.29 1.95
CA ASN A 24 -7.59 15.85 2.06
C ASN A 24 -9.07 15.45 1.93
N ALA A 25 -9.51 15.10 0.72
CA ALA A 25 -10.73 14.33 0.57
C ALA A 25 -10.53 12.96 1.25
N THR A 26 -11.08 12.76 2.45
CA THR A 26 -10.99 11.47 3.14
C THR A 26 -11.91 10.45 2.47
N VAL A 27 -11.39 9.24 2.21
CA VAL A 27 -12.13 8.16 1.55
C VAL A 27 -12.73 7.17 2.56
N LEU A 28 -13.31 7.71 3.63
CA LEU A 28 -13.89 6.99 4.76
C LEU A 28 -15.42 6.92 4.69
N CYS A 29 -16.03 5.88 5.28
CA CYS A 29 -17.41 5.49 4.93
C CYS A 29 -18.41 5.91 5.98
N SER A 30 -17.95 5.99 7.23
CA SER A 30 -18.82 6.11 8.39
C SER A 30 -18.26 7.16 9.35
N PRO A 31 -19.14 7.85 10.09
CA PRO A 31 -18.71 8.63 11.26
C PRO A 31 -17.82 7.79 12.19
N GLY A 32 -16.73 8.38 12.65
CA GLY A 32 -15.74 7.72 13.51
C GLY A 32 -14.78 6.76 12.81
N ASP A 33 -14.87 6.57 11.49
CA ASP A 33 -13.78 5.91 10.75
C ASP A 33 -12.49 6.75 10.76
N GLU A 34 -12.61 8.09 10.84
CA GLU A 34 -11.45 9.00 10.89
C GLU A 34 -10.64 8.82 12.17
N ALA A 35 -11.29 8.87 13.34
CA ALA A 35 -10.63 8.58 14.61
C ALA A 35 -10.01 7.17 14.66
N ARG A 36 -10.64 6.19 13.99
CA ARG A 36 -10.07 4.84 13.85
C ARG A 36 -8.83 4.84 12.95
N ALA A 37 -8.88 5.56 11.84
CA ALA A 37 -7.74 5.72 10.95
C ALA A 37 -6.58 6.38 11.70
N GLU A 38 -6.84 7.43 12.47
CA GLU A 38 -5.81 8.12 13.26
C GLU A 38 -5.20 7.21 14.32
N TYR A 39 -6.02 6.43 15.03
CA TYR A 39 -5.53 5.45 16.01
C TYR A 39 -4.55 4.45 15.38
N TRP A 40 -4.91 3.91 14.21
CA TRP A 40 -4.09 2.93 13.52
C TRP A 40 -2.88 3.55 12.81
N ALA A 41 -3.00 4.75 12.26
CA ALA A 41 -1.95 5.40 11.48
C ALA A 41 -0.92 6.14 12.34
N PHE A 42 -1.34 6.74 13.47
CA PHE A 42 -0.49 7.63 14.26
C PHE A 42 -0.59 7.39 15.78
N GLY A 43 -1.60 6.65 16.24
CA GLY A 43 -1.86 6.41 17.66
C GLY A 43 -1.15 5.20 18.26
N HIS A 44 -1.68 4.72 19.38
CA HIS A 44 -1.15 3.54 20.09
C HIS A 44 -1.30 2.22 19.32
N GLY A 45 -2.16 2.19 18.30
CA GLY A 45 -2.30 1.06 17.38
C GLY A 45 -1.29 1.08 16.23
N HIS A 46 -0.44 2.10 16.16
CA HIS A 46 0.53 2.24 15.07
C HIS A 46 1.44 1.03 14.98
N TRP A 47 1.35 0.33 13.85
CA TRP A 47 2.31 -0.71 13.46
C TRP A 47 3.16 -0.22 12.33
N THR A 48 4.44 -0.55 12.39
CA THR A 48 5.27 -0.48 11.20
C THR A 48 4.84 -1.53 10.16
N MET A 49 5.25 -1.34 8.90
CA MET A 49 5.12 -2.37 7.85
C MET A 49 5.64 -3.73 8.23
N LYS A 50 6.70 -3.77 9.02
CA LYS A 50 7.25 -5.03 9.51
C LYS A 50 6.31 -5.70 10.52
N GLU A 51 5.82 -4.94 11.50
CA GLU A 51 5.08 -5.47 12.63
C GLU A 51 3.69 -5.94 12.21
N GLY A 52 2.97 -5.11 11.46
CA GLY A 52 1.58 -5.42 11.11
C GLY A 52 1.47 -6.61 10.16
N CYS A 53 2.35 -6.71 9.17
CA CYS A 53 2.40 -7.89 8.32
C CYS A 53 2.82 -9.16 9.09
N ALA A 54 3.76 -9.04 10.04
CA ALA A 54 4.11 -10.15 10.91
C ALA A 54 2.94 -10.60 11.81
N VAL A 55 2.11 -9.66 12.30
CA VAL A 55 0.87 -9.97 13.02
C VAL A 55 -0.11 -10.73 12.12
N ALA A 56 -0.33 -10.24 10.90
CA ALA A 56 -1.21 -10.88 9.91
C ALA A 56 -0.82 -12.34 9.64
N HIS A 57 0.46 -12.62 9.43
CA HIS A 57 0.95 -14.00 9.27
C HIS A 57 0.72 -14.87 10.52
N ARG A 58 1.00 -14.35 11.73
CA ARG A 58 0.76 -15.10 12.97
C ARG A 58 -0.71 -15.42 13.18
N LYS A 59 -1.60 -14.49 12.80
CA LYS A 59 -3.06 -14.64 12.91
C LYS A 59 -3.68 -15.41 11.74
N LYS A 60 -2.92 -15.63 10.67
CA LYS A 60 -3.42 -16.15 9.37
C LYS A 60 -4.58 -15.32 8.82
N ASP A 61 -4.48 -14.01 8.98
CA ASP A 61 -5.50 -13.06 8.54
C ASP A 61 -4.83 -11.75 8.12
N PHE A 62 -4.81 -11.52 6.81
CA PHE A 62 -4.22 -10.33 6.22
C PHE A 62 -5.03 -9.05 6.45
N ALA A 63 -6.29 -9.14 6.92
CA ALA A 63 -7.07 -7.98 7.32
C ALA A 63 -6.44 -7.23 8.50
N TYR A 64 -5.68 -7.93 9.36
CA TYR A 64 -4.86 -7.28 10.38
C TYR A 64 -3.92 -6.25 9.77
N TRP A 65 -3.36 -6.49 8.58
CA TRP A 65 -2.54 -5.51 7.90
C TRP A 65 -3.37 -4.52 7.09
N SER A 66 -4.19 -5.05 6.19
CA SER A 66 -4.87 -4.30 5.14
C SER A 66 -6.07 -3.49 5.61
N SER A 67 -6.50 -3.64 6.87
CA SER A 67 -7.64 -2.89 7.44
C SER A 67 -7.26 -2.13 8.73
N THR A 68 -5.97 -2.05 9.08
CA THR A 68 -5.47 -1.29 10.23
C THR A 68 -4.60 -0.12 9.75
N TRP A 69 -3.29 -0.13 10.03
CA TRP A 69 -2.32 0.90 9.72
C TRP A 69 -2.31 1.28 8.24
N ALA A 70 -2.21 0.30 7.33
CA ALA A 70 -2.06 0.60 5.90
C ALA A 70 -3.31 1.31 5.35
N ALA A 71 -4.48 0.81 5.71
CA ALA A 71 -5.76 1.43 5.36
C ALA A 71 -5.96 2.79 6.02
N GLY A 72 -5.63 2.92 7.31
CA GLY A 72 -5.76 4.17 8.05
C GLY A 72 -4.85 5.26 7.48
N LEU A 73 -3.58 4.95 7.25
CA LEU A 73 -2.60 5.87 6.70
C LEU A 73 -3.04 6.36 5.30
N THR A 74 -3.36 5.43 4.39
CA THR A 74 -3.77 5.79 3.03
C THR A 74 -5.08 6.55 2.98
N ALA A 75 -6.03 6.27 3.89
CA ALA A 75 -7.30 7.00 3.94
C ALA A 75 -7.15 8.43 4.47
N LEU A 76 -6.14 8.71 5.31
CA LEU A 76 -5.86 10.04 5.85
C LEU A 76 -4.91 10.86 4.98
N LYS A 77 -4.08 10.20 4.16
CA LYS A 77 -3.07 10.84 3.31
C LYS A 77 -3.44 10.88 1.84
N GLY A 78 -4.73 10.70 1.53
CA GLY A 78 -5.26 10.85 0.18
C GLY A 78 -4.85 12.17 -0.47
N SER A 79 -4.71 12.16 -1.79
CA SER A 79 -4.32 13.35 -2.57
C SER A 79 -5.43 13.75 -3.55
N PRO A 80 -5.40 14.98 -4.10
CA PRO A 80 -6.23 15.32 -5.25
C PRO A 80 -6.05 14.32 -6.40
N SER A 81 -7.04 14.23 -7.28
CA SER A 81 -7.04 13.38 -8.48
C SER A 81 -5.71 13.48 -9.23
N TYR A 82 -5.08 12.34 -9.45
CA TYR A 82 -3.79 12.22 -10.13
C TYR A 82 -3.95 11.47 -11.45
N LYS A 83 -3.18 11.88 -12.46
CA LYS A 83 -3.15 11.21 -13.75
C LYS A 83 -1.75 11.24 -14.34
N ASP A 84 -1.32 10.10 -14.87
CA ASP A 84 -0.15 9.91 -15.71
C ASP A 84 -0.47 8.79 -16.76
N PRO A 85 0.50 8.28 -17.53
CA PRO A 85 0.26 7.19 -18.47
C PRO A 85 -0.11 5.82 -17.84
N ALA A 86 0.24 5.56 -16.58
CA ALA A 86 -0.04 4.30 -15.89
C ALA A 86 -1.35 4.32 -15.09
N ILE A 87 -1.68 5.45 -14.46
CA ILE A 87 -2.81 5.57 -13.54
C ILE A 87 -3.62 6.85 -13.75
N HIS A 88 -4.88 6.75 -13.35
CA HIS A 88 -5.77 7.88 -13.16
C HIS A 88 -6.57 7.62 -11.88
N THR A 89 -6.41 8.43 -10.84
CA THR A 89 -7.06 8.23 -9.54
C THR A 89 -8.26 9.15 -9.37
N ALA A 90 -9.19 8.77 -8.49
CA ALA A 90 -10.15 9.72 -7.93
C ALA A 90 -9.50 10.60 -6.84
N ASP A 91 -10.18 11.67 -6.43
CA ASP A 91 -9.76 12.48 -5.28
C ASP A 91 -9.73 11.65 -4.00
N GLY A 92 -8.76 11.93 -3.11
CA GLY A 92 -8.62 11.26 -1.83
C GLY A 92 -7.90 9.91 -1.88
N VAL A 93 -7.41 9.49 -3.04
CA VAL A 93 -6.65 8.25 -3.21
C VAL A 93 -5.18 8.48 -2.86
N TYR A 94 -4.56 7.54 -2.14
CA TYR A 94 -3.12 7.56 -1.89
C TYR A 94 -2.37 7.08 -3.15
N ILE A 95 -1.79 8.04 -3.88
CA ILE A 95 -1.28 7.83 -5.25
C ILE A 95 -0.19 6.77 -5.31
N PHE A 96 0.76 6.80 -4.36
CA PHE A 96 1.92 5.89 -4.36
C PHE A 96 1.49 4.41 -4.40
N ASP A 97 0.60 4.03 -3.47
CA ASP A 97 0.11 2.66 -3.37
C ASP A 97 -0.89 2.34 -4.50
N ALA A 98 -1.67 3.31 -4.96
CA ALA A 98 -2.58 3.12 -6.09
C ALA A 98 -1.83 2.74 -7.38
N GLU A 99 -0.68 3.37 -7.65
CA GLU A 99 0.18 2.98 -8.78
C GLU A 99 0.78 1.60 -8.58
N PHE A 100 1.37 1.34 -7.41
CA PHE A 100 1.92 0.04 -7.09
C PHE A 100 0.88 -1.07 -7.32
N CYS A 101 -0.34 -0.90 -6.82
CA CYS A 101 -1.40 -1.88 -6.97
C CYS A 101 -1.91 -2.01 -8.42
N THR A 102 -1.91 -0.91 -9.18
CA THR A 102 -2.31 -0.90 -10.59
C THR A 102 -1.28 -1.60 -11.47
N VAL A 103 0.00 -1.21 -11.37
CA VAL A 103 1.07 -1.74 -12.24
C VAL A 103 1.36 -3.21 -11.94
N ASN A 104 1.16 -3.66 -10.70
CA ASN A 104 1.19 -5.10 -10.36
C ASN A 104 -0.03 -5.89 -10.86
N GLY A 105 -1.06 -5.23 -11.40
CA GLY A 105 -2.28 -5.89 -11.87
C GLY A 105 -3.16 -6.46 -10.75
N PHE A 106 -2.99 -6.00 -9.51
CA PHE A 106 -3.76 -6.54 -8.38
C PHE A 106 -5.20 -6.02 -8.33
N LEU A 107 -5.50 -4.89 -8.96
CA LEU A 107 -6.85 -4.30 -8.95
C LEU A 107 -7.87 -5.10 -9.77
N ASP A 108 -7.41 -5.82 -10.78
CA ASP A 108 -8.24 -6.44 -11.82
C ASP A 108 -8.34 -7.97 -11.68
N LEU A 109 -7.98 -8.51 -10.50
CA LEU A 109 -8.02 -9.95 -10.26
C LEU A 109 -9.47 -10.47 -10.19
N PRO A 110 -9.85 -11.45 -11.04
CA PRO A 110 -11.25 -11.89 -11.19
C PRO A 110 -11.81 -12.59 -9.95
N ASN A 111 -10.95 -13.11 -9.09
CA ASN A 111 -11.29 -13.84 -7.86
C ASN A 111 -11.04 -13.02 -6.58
N LYS A 112 -11.03 -11.69 -6.68
CA LYS A 112 -10.79 -10.76 -5.56
C LYS A 112 -11.51 -11.11 -4.25
N ALA A 113 -12.82 -11.37 -4.31
CA ALA A 113 -13.60 -11.67 -3.10
C ALA A 113 -13.15 -12.97 -2.41
N GLN A 114 -12.81 -14.01 -3.20
CA GLN A 114 -12.28 -15.27 -2.68
C GLN A 114 -10.90 -15.08 -2.07
N LEU A 115 -10.02 -14.32 -2.73
CA LEU A 115 -8.67 -14.02 -2.27
C LEU A 115 -8.67 -13.26 -0.93
N LEU A 116 -9.57 -12.29 -0.77
CA LEU A 116 -9.67 -11.51 0.47
C LEU A 116 -10.03 -12.36 1.70
N GLN A 117 -10.69 -13.51 1.50
CA GLN A 117 -11.14 -14.42 2.57
C GLN A 117 -10.23 -15.64 2.75
N ASN A 118 -9.25 -15.85 1.85
CA ASN A 118 -8.45 -17.07 1.82
C ASN A 118 -6.96 -16.77 1.99
N TYR A 119 -6.50 -16.87 3.24
CA TYR A 119 -5.09 -16.70 3.59
C TYR A 119 -4.16 -17.58 2.74
N SER A 120 -4.48 -18.86 2.59
CA SER A 120 -3.63 -19.80 1.84
C SER A 120 -3.54 -19.44 0.36
N ALA A 121 -4.63 -18.99 -0.26
CA ALA A 121 -4.62 -18.58 -1.67
C ALA A 121 -3.70 -17.36 -1.91
N ILE A 122 -3.68 -16.40 -0.98
CA ILE A 122 -2.75 -15.26 -1.05
C ILE A 122 -1.29 -15.74 -0.86
N MET A 123 -1.04 -16.69 0.05
CA MET A 123 0.30 -17.26 0.23
C MET A 123 0.78 -18.00 -1.03
N GLU A 124 -0.10 -18.77 -1.68
CA GLU A 124 0.20 -19.45 -2.95
C GLU A 124 0.50 -18.46 -4.08
N MET A 125 -0.21 -17.32 -4.11
CA MET A 125 0.10 -16.23 -5.05
C MET A 125 1.47 -15.60 -4.78
N GLU A 126 1.79 -15.33 -3.51
CA GLU A 126 3.13 -14.85 -3.13
C GLU A 126 4.21 -15.84 -3.56
N GLU A 127 4.05 -17.12 -3.23
CA GLU A 127 5.03 -18.16 -3.56
C GLU A 127 5.24 -18.25 -5.07
N ARG A 128 4.16 -18.27 -5.86
CA ARG A 128 4.25 -18.31 -7.32
C ARG A 128 5.00 -17.11 -7.88
N ALA A 129 4.67 -15.91 -7.41
CA ALA A 129 5.29 -14.68 -7.90
C ALA A 129 6.78 -14.61 -7.49
N CYS A 130 7.09 -14.84 -6.22
CA CYS A 130 8.45 -14.75 -5.69
C CYS A 130 9.40 -15.84 -6.21
N ASN A 131 8.87 -16.97 -6.68
CA ASN A 131 9.64 -18.03 -7.35
C ASN A 131 9.66 -17.91 -8.88
N SER A 132 9.11 -16.83 -9.44
CA SER A 132 9.14 -16.55 -10.87
C SER A 132 10.17 -15.47 -11.21
N GLU A 133 10.71 -15.50 -12.43
CA GLU A 133 11.56 -14.42 -12.93
C GLU A 133 10.73 -13.17 -13.27
N PRO A 134 11.26 -11.95 -13.04
CA PRO A 134 12.62 -11.65 -12.55
C PRO A 134 12.77 -11.65 -11.00
N LEU A 135 11.67 -11.83 -10.26
CA LEU A 135 11.65 -11.65 -8.81
C LEU A 135 12.56 -12.66 -8.09
N GLN A 136 12.61 -13.91 -8.55
CA GLN A 136 13.48 -14.94 -7.98
C GLN A 136 14.95 -14.52 -8.00
N SER A 137 15.45 -14.07 -9.15
CA SER A 137 16.83 -13.62 -9.30
C SER A 137 17.11 -12.34 -8.52
N LEU A 138 16.20 -11.37 -8.55
CA LEU A 138 16.34 -10.11 -7.81
C LEU A 138 16.34 -10.34 -6.29
N SER A 139 15.45 -11.18 -5.77
CA SER A 139 15.39 -11.49 -4.33
C SER A 139 16.67 -12.10 -3.79
N ALA A 140 17.46 -12.78 -4.62
CA ALA A 140 18.76 -13.34 -4.26
C ALA A 140 19.86 -12.26 -4.09
N SER A 141 19.71 -11.06 -4.67
CA SER A 141 20.77 -10.04 -4.78
C SER A 141 20.64 -8.84 -3.84
N ALA A 142 19.86 -8.95 -2.75
CA ALA A 142 19.76 -7.98 -1.64
C ALA A 142 19.63 -6.49 -2.08
N HIS A 143 18.42 -6.07 -2.43
CA HIS A 143 18.13 -4.70 -2.91
C HIS A 143 17.58 -3.77 -1.81
N THR A 144 18.43 -3.27 -0.92
CA THR A 144 17.98 -2.42 0.21
C THR A 144 17.62 -0.97 -0.15
N SER A 145 17.64 -0.59 -1.43
CA SER A 145 17.40 0.79 -1.88
C SER A 145 16.20 0.98 -2.81
N ALA A 146 15.52 -0.08 -3.26
CA ALA A 146 14.50 0.02 -4.31
C ALA A 146 13.31 0.90 -3.89
N LEU A 147 12.83 0.76 -2.64
CA LEU A 147 11.76 1.61 -2.14
C LEU A 147 12.15 3.09 -2.06
N ARG A 148 13.43 3.40 -1.76
CA ARG A 148 13.90 4.79 -1.71
C ARG A 148 13.91 5.41 -3.10
N GLU A 149 14.33 4.64 -4.09
CA GLU A 149 14.32 5.05 -5.49
C GLU A 149 12.89 5.32 -5.96
N ALA A 150 11.95 4.40 -5.67
CA ALA A 150 10.53 4.59 -5.95
C ALA A 150 9.95 5.88 -5.31
N VAL A 151 10.29 6.17 -4.04
CA VAL A 151 9.86 7.41 -3.38
C VAL A 151 10.48 8.65 -4.03
N ALA A 152 11.75 8.60 -4.41
CA ALA A 152 12.41 9.72 -5.10
C ALA A 152 11.74 10.01 -6.45
N MET A 153 11.37 8.97 -7.20
CA MET A 153 10.64 9.10 -8.46
C MET A 153 9.23 9.66 -8.25
N PHE A 154 8.51 9.16 -7.23
CA PHE A 154 7.21 9.70 -6.86
C PHE A 154 7.27 11.19 -6.54
N ASN A 155 8.26 11.63 -5.76
CA ASN A 155 8.42 13.05 -5.45
C ASN A 155 8.74 13.86 -6.72
N ALA A 156 9.63 13.36 -7.59
CA ALA A 156 10.01 14.04 -8.81
C ALA A 156 8.87 14.18 -9.84
N GLU A 157 7.98 13.19 -9.95
CA GLU A 157 6.82 13.23 -10.87
C GLU A 157 5.59 13.88 -10.23
N GLY A 158 5.40 13.71 -8.92
CA GLY A 158 4.27 14.24 -8.14
C GLY A 158 4.24 15.76 -8.12
N GLU A 159 5.40 16.40 -8.11
CA GLU A 159 5.55 17.87 -8.16
C GLU A 159 5.27 18.47 -9.54
N LYS A 160 5.19 17.65 -10.60
CA LYS A 160 4.92 18.15 -11.96
C LYS A 160 3.44 18.43 -12.16
N ASP A 161 3.14 19.41 -13.01
CA ASP A 161 1.78 19.64 -13.50
C ASP A 161 1.24 18.42 -14.26
N ALA A 162 -0.06 18.15 -14.10
CA ALA A 162 -0.72 17.02 -14.76
C ALA A 162 -0.55 17.04 -16.30
N ALA A 163 -0.42 18.22 -16.91
CA ALA A 163 -0.25 18.39 -18.35
C ALA A 163 1.11 17.90 -18.88
N ILE A 164 2.13 17.79 -18.02
CA ILE A 164 3.51 17.46 -18.42
C ILE A 164 4.01 16.11 -17.87
N ARG A 165 3.17 15.39 -17.11
CA ARG A 165 3.49 14.03 -16.63
C ARG A 165 3.49 13.06 -17.81
N GLY A 166 4.68 12.78 -18.32
CA GLY A 166 4.89 11.97 -19.52
C GLY A 166 5.26 10.51 -19.26
N ALA A 167 5.46 10.11 -18.00
CA ALA A 167 5.89 8.77 -17.62
C ALA A 167 5.21 8.33 -16.31
N PRO A 168 5.01 7.01 -16.11
CA PRO A 168 4.72 6.44 -14.80
C PRO A 168 5.83 6.78 -13.82
N PHE A 169 5.51 7.03 -12.55
CA PHE A 169 6.57 7.23 -11.55
C PHE A 169 7.17 5.91 -11.04
N LEU A 170 6.48 4.78 -11.19
CA LEU A 170 7.03 3.44 -10.95
C LEU A 170 7.47 2.80 -12.26
N GLU A 171 8.74 3.00 -12.61
CA GLU A 171 9.37 2.25 -13.69
C GLU A 171 9.41 0.75 -13.41
N THR A 172 9.23 -0.07 -14.45
CA THR A 172 9.17 -1.53 -14.35
C THR A 172 10.36 -2.13 -13.58
N GLY A 173 11.60 -1.70 -13.89
CA GLY A 173 12.78 -2.24 -13.21
C GLY A 173 12.86 -1.86 -11.73
N VAL A 174 12.34 -0.69 -11.33
CA VAL A 174 12.26 -0.27 -9.93
C VAL A 174 11.17 -1.07 -9.22
N LEU A 175 10.01 -1.24 -9.86
CA LEU A 175 8.91 -2.02 -9.33
C LEU A 175 9.31 -3.48 -9.07
N GLU A 176 10.00 -4.12 -10.01
CA GLU A 176 10.48 -5.50 -9.85
C GLU A 176 11.41 -5.63 -8.64
N ARG A 177 12.29 -4.65 -8.41
CA ARG A 177 13.17 -4.64 -7.22
C ARG A 177 12.40 -4.38 -5.92
N VAL A 178 11.38 -3.53 -5.94
CA VAL A 178 10.47 -3.31 -4.78
C VAL A 178 9.73 -4.61 -4.46
N ASN A 179 9.18 -5.29 -5.46
CA ASN A 179 8.51 -6.58 -5.30
C ASN A 179 9.47 -7.65 -4.76
N ALA A 180 10.68 -7.73 -5.31
CA ALA A 180 11.72 -8.64 -4.83
C ALA A 180 12.10 -8.36 -3.37
N GLU A 181 12.18 -7.10 -2.96
CA GLU A 181 12.40 -6.70 -1.57
C GLU A 181 11.26 -7.18 -0.65
N HIS A 182 10.01 -7.07 -1.10
CA HIS A 182 8.85 -7.61 -0.38
C HIS A 182 8.89 -9.14 -0.28
N CYS A 183 9.30 -9.84 -1.34
CA CYS A 183 9.50 -11.29 -1.33
C CYS A 183 10.57 -11.70 -0.29
N THR A 184 11.76 -11.09 -0.32
CA THR A 184 12.85 -11.39 0.63
C THR A 184 12.43 -11.13 2.08
N LYS A 185 11.55 -10.14 2.31
CA LYS A 185 11.05 -9.78 3.64
C LYS A 185 9.79 -10.52 4.06
N ARG A 186 9.25 -11.42 3.22
CA ARG A 186 7.97 -12.11 3.40
C ARG A 186 6.83 -11.13 3.70
N ARG A 187 6.69 -10.13 2.84
CA ARG A 187 5.65 -9.09 2.92
C ARG A 187 4.79 -9.03 1.67
N TYR A 188 5.09 -9.83 0.66
CA TYR A 188 4.44 -9.69 -0.64
C TYR A 188 2.96 -10.09 -0.57
N SER A 189 2.61 -11.13 0.20
CA SER A 189 1.22 -11.46 0.52
C SER A 189 0.43 -10.32 1.17
N CYS A 190 1.04 -9.63 2.14
CA CYS A 190 0.43 -8.46 2.78
C CYS A 190 0.16 -7.34 1.76
N MET A 191 1.06 -7.12 0.80
CA MET A 191 0.87 -6.14 -0.28
C MET A 191 -0.25 -6.57 -1.25
N ILE A 192 -0.30 -7.84 -1.65
CA ILE A 192 -1.39 -8.38 -2.49
C ILE A 192 -2.74 -8.15 -1.81
N HIS A 193 -2.89 -8.58 -0.55
CA HIS A 193 -4.16 -8.43 0.17
C HIS A 193 -4.50 -6.96 0.43
N PHE A 194 -3.51 -6.12 0.73
CA PHE A 194 -3.68 -4.68 0.88
C PHE A 194 -4.24 -4.03 -0.38
N CYS A 195 -3.66 -4.32 -1.55
CA CYS A 195 -4.13 -3.81 -2.84
C CYS A 195 -5.57 -4.25 -3.13
N LEU A 196 -5.87 -5.53 -2.90
CA LEU A 196 -7.22 -6.06 -3.07
C LEU A 196 -8.20 -5.38 -2.11
N ASN A 197 -7.84 -5.18 -0.85
CA ASN A 197 -8.79 -4.70 0.15
C ASN A 197 -9.10 -3.20 0.00
N ASN A 198 -8.09 -2.40 -0.35
CA ASN A 198 -8.17 -0.94 -0.25
C ASN A 198 -8.45 -0.23 -1.56
N PHE A 199 -8.07 -0.82 -2.71
CA PHE A 199 -8.17 -0.16 -4.01
C PHE A 199 -9.07 -0.95 -4.98
N CYS A 200 -9.53 -0.26 -6.02
CA CYS A 200 -10.34 -0.83 -7.09
C CYS A 200 -10.28 0.03 -8.35
N LYS A 201 -10.72 -0.53 -9.47
CA LYS A 201 -11.16 0.25 -10.63
C LYS A 201 -12.61 0.68 -10.46
N LEU A 202 -12.87 1.97 -10.66
CA LEU A 202 -14.20 2.56 -10.72
C LEU A 202 -14.80 2.35 -12.12
N SER A 203 -16.10 2.57 -12.25
CA SER A 203 -16.83 2.38 -13.52
C SER A 203 -16.36 3.31 -14.65
N ASP A 204 -15.71 4.42 -14.32
CA ASP A 204 -15.11 5.37 -15.27
C ASP A 204 -13.63 5.07 -15.57
N GLY A 205 -13.10 3.94 -15.08
CA GLY A 205 -11.73 3.51 -15.27
C GLY A 205 -10.71 4.11 -14.30
N ARG A 206 -11.11 5.09 -13.46
CA ARG A 206 -10.24 5.62 -12.41
C ARG A 206 -9.97 4.58 -11.32
N VAL A 207 -8.86 4.75 -10.61
CA VAL A 207 -8.58 4.01 -9.38
C VAL A 207 -9.27 4.73 -8.22
N GLY A 208 -10.07 3.99 -7.47
CA GLY A 208 -10.67 4.44 -6.22
C GLY A 208 -10.00 3.79 -5.02
N GLN A 209 -10.33 4.30 -3.83
CA GLN A 209 -9.90 3.75 -2.55
C GLN A 209 -11.07 3.69 -1.56
N GLY A 210 -11.02 2.70 -0.66
CA GLY A 210 -11.93 2.56 0.47
C GLY A 210 -13.40 2.64 0.05
N CYS A 211 -14.05 3.74 0.43
CA CYS A 211 -15.50 3.94 0.27
C CYS A 211 -15.93 4.26 -1.16
N GLN A 212 -14.99 4.70 -1.98
CA GLN A 212 -15.19 4.82 -3.42
C GLN A 212 -15.32 3.44 -4.07
N CYS A 213 -14.63 2.44 -3.49
CA CYS A 213 -14.65 1.07 -3.99
C CYS A 213 -15.83 0.26 -3.48
N ARG A 214 -16.15 0.39 -2.21
CA ARG A 214 -17.22 -0.38 -1.57
C ARG A 214 -17.79 0.38 -0.38
N LYS A 215 -19.11 0.54 -0.34
CA LYS A 215 -19.82 1.30 0.71
C LYS A 215 -19.68 0.68 2.11
N ASP A 216 -19.37 -0.61 2.17
CA ASP A 216 -19.14 -1.38 3.38
C ASP A 216 -17.65 -1.47 3.75
N PHE A 217 -16.76 -0.68 3.14
CA PHE A 217 -15.36 -0.61 3.55
C PHE A 217 -15.26 -0.18 5.02
N ARG A 218 -14.52 -0.92 5.83
CA ARG A 218 -14.36 -0.64 7.27
C ARG A 218 -12.93 -0.89 7.70
N LEU A 219 -12.42 0.01 8.54
CA LEU A 219 -11.22 -0.22 9.33
C LEU A 219 -11.54 -1.18 10.48
N MET A 220 -10.54 -1.95 10.90
CA MET A 220 -10.62 -2.81 12.06
C MET A 220 -10.98 -1.97 13.30
N PRO A 221 -11.84 -2.45 14.21
CA PRO A 221 -12.18 -1.71 15.42
C PRO A 221 -10.96 -1.49 16.32
N VAL A 222 -10.94 -0.36 17.01
CA VAL A 222 -9.93 -0.05 18.03
C VAL A 222 -10.11 -1.00 19.21
N PRO A 223 -9.05 -1.68 19.71
CA PRO A 223 -9.17 -2.52 20.89
C PRO A 223 -9.63 -1.72 22.11
N THR A 224 -10.55 -2.29 22.90
CA THR A 224 -11.07 -1.66 24.12
C THR A 224 -10.00 -1.43 25.19
N SER A 225 -8.90 -2.19 25.16
CA SER A 225 -7.72 -2.04 26.03
C SER A 225 -6.75 -0.94 25.57
N GLY A 226 -6.96 -0.35 24.39
CA GLY A 226 -6.07 0.65 23.79
C GLY A 226 -4.69 0.11 23.36
N ARG A 227 -4.40 -1.18 23.56
CA ARG A 227 -3.13 -1.84 23.17
C ARG A 227 -3.41 -3.05 22.30
N VAL A 228 -2.56 -3.26 21.29
CA VAL A 228 -2.59 -4.45 20.44
C VAL A 228 -1.40 -5.36 20.69
#